data_AF-A0ABD6DFP8-F1
#
_entry.id   AF-A0ABD6DFP8-F1
#
_cell.length_a   1.000
_cell.length_b   1.000
_cell.length_c   1.000
_cell.angle_alpha   90.00
_cell.angle_beta   90.00
_cell.angle_gamma   90.00
#
_symmetry.space_group_name_H-M   'P 1'
#
loop_
_entity.id
_entity.type
_entity.pdbx_description
1 polymer ?
#
loop_
_entity_poly.entity_id
_entity_poly.type
_entity_poly.pdbx_seq_one_letter_code
_entity_poly.pdbx_strand_id
1 'polypeptide(L)'
;MQRRTLLRAGAGALAASTLARTVAASGTTAYEPSGELEIDGAAEVVLDDDGSTAYVAASTGFVTVDVSDPANPTVLAEERPIETGGGSSAREILDIKVDGDKLLVPTAAQGGGPLGFFLYDVSDPAEPTRIGDFFDTPHGNHNSFIEDDVVYLTGNTQQSAYLNMIDVSGEAFEQLGRWSPSQDLDAGWGEVLGKVLHDMYVQDGMAYCAYWDAGTFVVDVSDPTDPEFVVRIGDYAFQDLREWKGSRASTDYTEPRGNAHYVEVNDDASILGVGRETWDTQTDDDHGGPAGISLYDISDPTSPTHLSTIEPPMPADGDTTRSGTWTTSHNFQFVGDRLYTSWYQGGVKVFDVSDPTGPEQLSWWRDPSYAFWTAVSTPDVGYYAATSYSGVPGAENEGLLLFPDEAGEQSSPPSSLVDADPLLRAENEHYVDLPSAFGSDGGDGGESTATPTATPEPTPTATPTQTDTPTPTERGGDGGSPGFGALTAIAGLGLGAARFLRGRDEK
;
A
#
# COMPACT_ATOMS: atom_id res chain seq x y z
N MET A 1 -24.12 5.62 -24.76
CA MET A 1 -25.06 5.13 -25.81
C MET A 1 -25.66 3.79 -25.37
N GLN A 2 -26.95 3.74 -25.04
CA GLN A 2 -27.62 2.53 -24.51
C GLN A 2 -27.74 1.42 -25.58
N ARG A 3 -27.19 0.23 -25.32
CA ARG A 3 -27.43 -0.98 -26.15
C ARG A 3 -28.24 -2.01 -25.38
N ARG A 4 -29.26 -2.51 -26.08
CA ARG A 4 -30.39 -3.28 -25.59
C ARG A 4 -30.10 -4.79 -25.58
N THR A 5 -30.43 -5.42 -24.46
CA THR A 5 -30.59 -6.86 -24.27
C THR A 5 -31.64 -7.45 -25.22
N LEU A 6 -31.34 -8.59 -25.85
CA LEU A 6 -32.32 -9.41 -26.56
C LEU A 6 -32.08 -10.89 -26.24
N LEU A 7 -32.89 -11.41 -25.30
CA LEU A 7 -33.10 -12.84 -25.12
C LEU A 7 -33.88 -13.42 -26.31
N ARG A 8 -33.42 -14.54 -26.84
CA ARG A 8 -34.28 -15.52 -27.52
C ARG A 8 -33.91 -16.94 -27.11
N ALA A 9 -34.84 -17.56 -26.40
CA ALA A 9 -34.87 -18.97 -26.07
C ALA A 9 -35.10 -19.82 -27.33
N GLY A 10 -34.39 -20.95 -27.43
CA GLY A 10 -34.63 -22.01 -28.39
C GLY A 10 -34.33 -23.36 -27.75
N ALA A 11 -35.38 -24.13 -27.46
CA ALA A 11 -35.31 -25.47 -26.91
C ALA A 11 -34.81 -26.47 -27.96
N GLY A 12 -33.85 -27.34 -27.59
CA GLY A 12 -33.31 -28.39 -28.44
C GLY A 12 -32.84 -29.61 -27.65
N ALA A 13 -33.66 -30.66 -27.69
CA ALA A 13 -33.50 -32.07 -27.30
C ALA A 13 -32.19 -32.57 -26.64
N LEU A 14 -32.37 -33.19 -25.47
CA LEU A 14 -31.44 -34.08 -24.76
C LEU A 14 -31.10 -35.33 -25.59
N ALA A 15 -29.81 -35.54 -25.85
CA ALA A 15 -29.23 -36.84 -26.17
C ALA A 15 -27.98 -37.03 -25.31
N ALA A 16 -28.11 -37.82 -24.25
CA ALA A 16 -27.00 -38.20 -23.38
C ALA A 16 -26.13 -39.26 -24.08
N SER A 17 -24.93 -38.87 -24.50
CA SER A 17 -23.85 -39.79 -24.84
C SER A 17 -22.73 -39.59 -23.83
N THR A 18 -22.60 -40.51 -22.89
CA THR A 18 -21.45 -40.64 -21.98
C THR A 18 -20.21 -41.00 -22.79
N LEU A 19 -19.45 -39.99 -23.20
CA LEU A 19 -18.06 -40.14 -23.63
C LEU A 19 -17.20 -39.90 -22.40
N ALA A 20 -16.73 -40.99 -21.78
CA ALA A 20 -15.61 -40.92 -20.86
C ALA A 20 -14.40 -40.43 -21.66
N ARG A 21 -14.09 -39.13 -21.55
CA ARG A 21 -12.79 -38.60 -21.93
C ARG A 21 -11.81 -39.08 -20.88
N THR A 22 -11.01 -40.08 -21.22
CA THR A 22 -9.69 -40.24 -20.62
C THR A 22 -8.92 -38.96 -20.92
N VAL A 23 -8.78 -38.10 -19.91
CA VAL A 23 -7.79 -37.04 -19.91
C VAL A 23 -6.44 -37.76 -19.94
N ALA A 24 -5.80 -37.76 -21.11
CA ALA A 24 -4.37 -37.98 -21.15
C ALA A 24 -3.77 -36.82 -20.35
N ALA A 25 -3.05 -37.14 -19.26
CA ALA A 25 -2.21 -36.17 -18.58
C ALA A 25 -1.21 -35.65 -19.62
N SER A 26 -1.51 -34.50 -20.22
CA SER A 26 -0.51 -33.60 -20.76
C SER A 26 0.42 -33.28 -19.60
N GLY A 27 1.72 -33.50 -19.79
CA GLY A 27 2.71 -33.22 -18.76
C GLY A 27 2.49 -31.81 -18.23
N THR A 28 2.19 -31.71 -16.94
CA THR A 28 2.02 -30.44 -16.25
C THR A 28 3.38 -29.77 -16.24
N THR A 29 3.58 -28.79 -17.10
CA THR A 29 4.60 -27.77 -16.88
C THR A 29 4.30 -27.13 -15.52
N ALA A 30 5.35 -26.96 -14.73
CA ALA A 30 5.24 -26.26 -13.45
C ALA A 30 4.74 -24.83 -13.69
N TYR A 31 4.05 -24.26 -12.72
CA TYR A 31 3.80 -22.82 -12.74
C TYR A 31 5.12 -22.07 -12.57
N GLU A 32 5.45 -21.21 -13.53
CA GLU A 32 6.72 -20.47 -13.64
C GLU A 32 6.48 -19.15 -14.40
N PRO A 33 7.33 -18.12 -14.24
CA PRO A 33 7.24 -16.93 -15.07
C PRO A 33 7.38 -17.30 -16.55
N SER A 34 6.52 -16.73 -17.38
CA SER A 34 6.58 -16.83 -18.85
C SER A 34 7.82 -16.13 -19.41
N GLY A 35 8.20 -15.00 -18.82
CA GLY A 35 9.35 -14.21 -19.19
C GLY A 35 9.80 -13.28 -18.07
N GLU A 36 11.03 -12.79 -18.20
CA GLU A 36 11.68 -11.92 -17.23
C GLU A 36 12.57 -10.90 -17.95
N LEU A 37 12.64 -9.69 -17.40
CA LEU A 37 13.48 -8.61 -17.87
C LEU A 37 14.15 -7.94 -16.67
N GLU A 38 15.47 -8.03 -16.60
CA GLU A 38 16.28 -7.34 -15.58
C GLU A 38 16.16 -5.83 -15.76
N ILE A 39 15.74 -5.14 -14.69
CA ILE A 39 15.64 -3.67 -14.65
C ILE A 39 16.23 -3.22 -13.31
N ASP A 40 17.42 -2.62 -13.36
CA ASP A 40 18.10 -2.06 -12.19
C ASP A 40 17.21 -1.01 -11.49
N GLY A 41 16.99 -1.19 -10.19
CA GLY A 41 16.16 -0.33 -9.36
C GLY A 41 14.65 -0.49 -9.55
N ALA A 42 14.19 -1.61 -10.13
CA ALA A 42 12.77 -1.90 -10.35
C ALA A 42 11.97 -1.89 -9.04
N ALA A 43 10.86 -1.16 -9.00
CA ALA A 43 9.91 -1.14 -7.88
C ALA A 43 8.49 -1.35 -8.45
N GLU A 44 7.61 -0.36 -8.44
CA GLU A 44 6.26 -0.48 -9.04
C GLU A 44 6.27 -0.85 -10.54
N VAL A 45 5.29 -1.66 -10.95
CA VAL A 45 4.87 -1.82 -12.34
C VAL A 45 3.39 -1.51 -12.49
N VAL A 46 3.04 -0.82 -13.57
CA VAL A 46 1.66 -0.63 -14.05
C VAL A 46 1.55 -0.99 -15.52
N LEU A 47 0.37 -1.41 -15.97
CA LEU A 47 0.08 -1.76 -17.36
C LEU A 47 -0.80 -0.69 -18.00
N ASP A 48 -0.68 -0.52 -19.32
CA ASP A 48 -1.69 0.20 -20.09
C ASP A 48 -3.01 -0.58 -20.18
N ASP A 49 -4.08 0.08 -20.62
CA ASP A 49 -5.44 -0.48 -20.65
C ASP A 49 -5.56 -1.81 -21.43
N ASP A 50 -4.73 -2.00 -22.47
CA ASP A 50 -4.74 -3.23 -23.28
C ASP A 50 -3.69 -4.26 -22.84
N GLY A 51 -2.91 -3.95 -21.81
CA GLY A 51 -1.79 -4.73 -21.29
C GLY A 51 -0.81 -5.14 -22.39
N SER A 52 -0.51 -4.25 -23.32
CA SER A 52 0.58 -4.45 -24.28
C SER A 52 1.88 -3.76 -23.83
N THR A 53 1.77 -2.77 -22.93
CA THR A 53 2.89 -2.01 -22.39
C THR A 53 2.93 -2.06 -20.87
N ALA A 54 4.10 -2.33 -20.31
CA ALA A 54 4.39 -2.15 -18.89
C ALA A 54 5.25 -0.90 -18.67
N TYR A 55 4.89 -0.12 -17.67
CA TYR A 55 5.68 0.99 -17.14
C TYR A 55 6.27 0.54 -15.81
N VAL A 56 7.58 0.65 -15.64
CA VAL A 56 8.28 0.16 -14.44
C VAL A 56 9.04 1.31 -13.79
N ALA A 57 8.75 1.59 -12.52
CA ALA A 57 9.51 2.50 -11.68
C ALA A 57 10.93 1.94 -11.51
N ALA A 58 11.95 2.78 -11.72
CA ALA A 58 13.34 2.33 -11.79
C ALA A 58 14.29 3.19 -10.94
N SER A 59 13.85 3.54 -9.73
CA SER A 59 14.56 4.31 -8.67
C SER A 59 14.97 5.75 -9.01
N THR A 60 15.49 6.01 -10.21
CA THR A 60 15.93 7.34 -10.70
C THR A 60 15.15 7.82 -11.92
N GLY A 61 14.19 7.02 -12.37
CA GLY A 61 13.27 7.32 -13.44
C GLY A 61 12.34 6.14 -13.69
N PHE A 62 11.99 5.88 -14.95
CA PHE A 62 11.16 4.73 -15.33
C PHE A 62 11.64 4.08 -16.63
N VAL A 63 11.15 2.87 -16.87
CA VAL A 63 11.37 2.09 -18.09
C VAL A 63 10.01 1.71 -18.68
N THR A 64 9.85 1.85 -19.98
CA THR A 64 8.68 1.35 -20.72
C THR A 64 9.05 0.05 -21.43
N VAL A 65 8.16 -0.93 -21.41
CA VAL A 65 8.43 -2.29 -21.87
C VAL A 65 7.27 -2.80 -22.70
N ASP A 66 7.54 -3.28 -23.91
CA ASP A 66 6.59 -4.07 -24.69
C ASP A 66 6.49 -5.47 -24.06
N VAL A 67 5.29 -5.79 -23.61
CA VAL A 67 4.91 -7.05 -22.96
C VAL A 67 3.81 -7.79 -23.72
N SER A 68 3.57 -7.40 -24.99
CA SER A 68 2.60 -8.07 -25.87
C SER A 68 2.93 -9.54 -26.15
N ASP A 69 4.21 -9.91 -26.02
CA ASP A 69 4.67 -11.29 -25.87
C ASP A 69 5.29 -11.47 -24.47
N PRO A 70 4.53 -12.00 -23.48
CA PRO A 70 5.02 -12.13 -22.10
C PRO A 70 6.21 -13.08 -21.97
N ALA A 71 6.50 -13.90 -22.98
CA ALA A 71 7.69 -14.75 -23.00
C ALA A 71 8.96 -14.03 -23.47
N ASN A 72 8.81 -12.87 -24.12
CA ASN A 72 9.92 -12.09 -24.67
C ASN A 72 9.70 -10.58 -24.45
N PRO A 73 9.62 -10.10 -23.20
CA PRO A 73 9.48 -8.68 -22.92
C PRO A 73 10.66 -7.87 -23.47
N THR A 74 10.41 -6.69 -24.04
CA THR A 74 11.46 -5.84 -24.62
C THR A 74 11.34 -4.39 -24.20
N VAL A 75 12.47 -3.78 -23.82
CA VAL A 75 12.52 -2.34 -23.48
C VAL A 75 12.18 -1.50 -24.71
N LEU A 76 11.23 -0.59 -24.55
CA LEU A 76 10.86 0.42 -25.54
C LEU A 76 11.65 1.72 -25.31
N ALA A 77 11.63 2.24 -24.08
CA ALA A 77 12.34 3.44 -23.69
C ALA A 77 12.85 3.38 -22.23
N GLU A 78 13.88 4.17 -21.94
CA GLU A 78 14.36 4.42 -20.58
C GLU A 78 14.47 5.92 -20.35
N GLU A 79 13.74 6.44 -19.38
CA GLU A 79 13.74 7.85 -18.99
C GLU A 79 14.38 7.95 -17.60
N ARG A 80 15.71 7.87 -17.55
CA ARG A 80 16.50 7.96 -16.32
C ARG A 80 17.97 8.37 -16.58
N PRO A 81 18.63 9.11 -15.65
CA PRO A 81 18.02 9.74 -14.49
C PRO A 81 17.14 10.92 -14.90
N ILE A 82 15.98 11.05 -14.27
CA ILE A 82 15.10 12.20 -14.46
C ILE A 82 15.68 13.38 -13.68
N GLU A 83 15.68 14.58 -14.28
CA GLU A 83 16.17 15.79 -13.63
C GLU A 83 15.12 16.91 -13.61
N THR A 84 15.16 17.70 -12.53
CA THR A 84 14.49 18.99 -12.45
C THR A 84 15.21 20.02 -13.33
N GLY A 85 14.52 21.10 -13.73
CA GLY A 85 15.16 22.20 -14.48
C GLY A 85 16.33 22.86 -13.73
N GLY A 86 16.40 22.70 -12.40
CA GLY A 86 17.50 23.15 -11.54
C GLY A 86 18.69 22.19 -11.46
N GLY A 87 18.67 21.05 -12.16
CA GLY A 87 19.75 20.06 -12.18
C GLY A 87 19.80 19.14 -10.96
N SER A 88 18.72 19.06 -10.17
CA SER A 88 18.58 18.04 -9.12
C SER A 88 17.99 16.77 -9.72
N SER A 89 18.70 15.65 -9.58
CA SER A 89 18.27 14.35 -10.10
C SER A 89 17.25 13.68 -9.17
N ALA A 90 16.19 13.14 -9.77
CA ALA A 90 15.18 12.32 -9.12
C ALA A 90 15.81 11.07 -8.51
N ARG A 91 15.28 10.65 -7.36
CA ARG A 91 15.66 9.44 -6.63
C ARG A 91 14.43 8.92 -5.90
N GLU A 92 14.50 7.64 -5.51
CA GLU A 92 13.45 6.96 -4.76
C GLU A 92 12.10 7.07 -5.47
N ILE A 93 12.12 6.85 -6.78
CA ILE A 93 10.91 6.59 -7.56
C ILE A 93 10.57 5.12 -7.32
N LEU A 94 9.68 4.89 -6.35
CA LEU A 94 9.25 3.56 -5.91
C LEU A 94 7.83 3.21 -6.34
N ASP A 95 7.06 4.21 -6.77
CA ASP A 95 5.70 4.08 -7.31
C ASP A 95 5.57 4.89 -8.60
N ILE A 96 4.62 4.48 -9.44
CA ILE A 96 4.15 5.17 -10.65
C ILE A 96 2.70 4.78 -10.91
N LYS A 97 1.95 5.65 -11.60
CA LYS A 97 0.59 5.33 -12.05
C LYS A 97 0.35 5.83 -13.46
N VAL A 98 -0.46 5.08 -14.21
CA VAL A 98 -0.84 5.41 -15.58
C VAL A 98 -2.35 5.58 -15.66
N ASP A 99 -2.80 6.64 -16.33
CA ASP A 99 -4.19 6.90 -16.69
C ASP A 99 -4.26 7.35 -18.15
N GLY A 100 -4.72 6.44 -19.01
CA GLY A 100 -4.66 6.59 -20.46
C GLY A 100 -3.23 6.91 -20.94
N ASP A 101 -3.07 8.08 -21.55
CA ASP A 101 -1.78 8.54 -22.09
C ASP A 101 -0.90 9.26 -21.06
N LYS A 102 -1.26 9.30 -19.77
CA LYS A 102 -0.50 10.02 -18.74
C LYS A 102 0.17 9.07 -17.76
N LEU A 103 1.50 9.19 -17.62
CA LEU A 103 2.28 8.50 -16.60
C LEU A 103 2.71 9.49 -15.52
N LEU A 104 2.21 9.27 -14.31
CA LEU A 104 2.57 9.98 -13.08
C LEU A 104 3.81 9.35 -12.44
N VAL A 105 4.80 10.18 -12.12
CA VAL A 105 6.09 9.76 -11.56
C VAL A 105 6.38 10.55 -10.27
N PRO A 106 5.91 10.09 -9.09
CA PRO A 106 6.25 10.68 -7.80
C PRO A 106 7.73 10.49 -7.47
N THR A 107 8.31 11.41 -6.69
CA THR A 107 9.74 11.37 -6.35
C THR A 107 10.01 11.49 -4.85
N ALA A 108 11.22 11.05 -4.47
CA ALA A 108 11.74 11.15 -3.12
C ALA A 108 10.87 10.43 -2.09
N ALA A 109 10.44 9.20 -2.38
CA ALA A 109 9.63 8.38 -1.48
C ALA A 109 10.17 8.27 -0.04
N GLN A 110 11.48 8.49 0.17
CA GLN A 110 12.14 8.53 1.49
C GLN A 110 12.91 9.86 1.75
N GLY A 111 12.69 10.88 0.92
CA GLY A 111 13.28 12.23 1.05
C GLY A 111 14.65 12.44 0.41
N GLY A 112 15.17 11.49 -0.37
CA GLY A 112 16.52 11.51 -0.97
C GLY A 112 16.67 12.27 -2.30
N GLY A 113 15.64 13.00 -2.74
CA GLY A 113 15.58 13.67 -4.04
C GLY A 113 14.76 14.96 -4.03
N PRO A 114 14.49 15.54 -5.21
CA PRO A 114 13.49 16.61 -5.34
C PRO A 114 12.14 16.11 -4.83
N LEU A 115 11.42 16.94 -4.07
CA LEU A 115 10.17 16.59 -3.41
C LEU A 115 9.02 17.01 -4.33
N GLY A 116 8.29 16.05 -4.92
CA GLY A 116 7.28 16.38 -5.91
C GLY A 116 6.93 15.22 -6.83
N PHE A 117 6.52 15.56 -8.06
CA PHE A 117 6.30 14.61 -9.13
C PHE A 117 6.61 15.19 -10.51
N PHE A 118 6.83 14.28 -11.46
CA PHE A 118 6.81 14.56 -12.89
C PHE A 118 5.60 13.89 -13.53
N LEU A 119 5.14 14.45 -14.65
CA LEU A 119 4.07 13.88 -15.47
C LEU A 119 4.60 13.69 -16.89
N TYR A 120 4.27 12.58 -17.53
CA TYR A 120 4.70 12.24 -18.88
C TYR A 120 3.50 11.86 -19.76
N ASP A 121 3.52 12.30 -21.01
CA ASP A 121 2.71 11.77 -22.10
C ASP A 121 3.39 10.49 -22.60
N VAL A 122 2.66 9.39 -22.55
CA VAL A 122 3.07 8.05 -22.97
C VAL A 122 2.19 7.50 -24.10
N SER A 123 1.49 8.37 -24.84
CA SER A 123 0.71 7.98 -26.04
C SER A 123 1.56 7.27 -27.11
N ASP A 124 2.87 7.55 -27.12
CA ASP A 124 3.88 6.67 -27.71
C ASP A 124 4.83 6.19 -26.59
N PRO A 125 4.70 4.94 -26.09
CA PRO A 125 5.53 4.45 -25.00
C PRO A 125 6.99 4.27 -25.40
N ALA A 126 7.34 4.31 -26.70
CA ALA A 126 8.72 4.32 -27.16
C ALA A 126 9.35 5.73 -27.17
N GLU A 127 8.54 6.79 -27.09
CA GLU A 127 8.99 8.18 -27.02
C GLU A 127 8.24 8.99 -25.94
N PRO A 128 8.36 8.65 -24.63
CA PRO A 128 7.71 9.41 -23.56
C PRO A 128 8.13 10.89 -23.55
N THR A 129 7.19 11.80 -23.35
CA THR A 129 7.48 13.25 -23.30
C THR A 129 6.94 13.90 -22.03
N ARG A 130 7.73 14.77 -21.39
CA ARG A 130 7.29 15.43 -20.15
C ARG A 130 6.13 16.40 -20.43
N ILE A 131 5.08 16.32 -19.60
CA ILE A 131 3.98 17.28 -19.52
C ILE A 131 4.27 18.25 -18.37
N GLY A 132 4.21 19.55 -18.67
CA GLY A 132 4.39 20.61 -17.67
C GLY A 132 5.79 20.67 -17.05
N ASP A 133 5.92 21.53 -16.04
CA ASP A 133 7.11 21.62 -15.19
C ASP A 133 6.98 20.65 -14.00
N PHE A 134 8.11 20.38 -13.32
CA PHE A 134 8.10 19.64 -12.05
C PHE A 134 7.22 20.35 -11.02
N PHE A 135 6.36 19.59 -10.33
CA PHE A 135 5.51 20.13 -9.27
C PHE A 135 6.13 19.88 -7.91
N ASP A 136 6.55 20.94 -7.23
CA ASP A 136 7.15 20.85 -5.89
C ASP A 136 6.09 20.56 -4.80
N THR A 137 6.39 19.59 -3.94
CA THR A 137 5.62 19.28 -2.72
C THR A 137 6.46 19.53 -1.47
N PRO A 138 5.85 19.79 -0.30
CA PRO A 138 6.60 20.03 0.94
C PRO A 138 7.26 18.77 1.54
N HIS A 139 6.97 17.59 0.99
CA HIS A 139 7.47 16.28 1.42
C HIS A 139 7.62 15.36 0.19
N GLY A 140 8.30 14.24 0.39
CA GLY A 140 8.36 13.17 -0.60
C GLY A 140 6.99 12.50 -0.76
N ASN A 141 6.79 11.81 -1.87
CA ASN A 141 5.55 11.08 -2.15
C ASN A 141 5.93 9.62 -2.36
N HIS A 142 5.40 8.73 -1.51
CA HIS A 142 5.74 7.31 -1.58
C HIS A 142 4.89 6.60 -2.64
N ASN A 143 3.57 6.83 -2.57
CA ASN A 143 2.61 6.34 -3.53
C ASN A 143 1.83 7.52 -4.12
N SER A 144 1.18 7.28 -5.24
CA SER A 144 0.37 8.26 -5.96
C SER A 144 -0.80 7.61 -6.69
N PHE A 145 -1.76 8.43 -7.10
CA PHE A 145 -2.84 8.03 -7.99
C PHE A 145 -3.18 9.16 -8.96
N ILE A 146 -3.76 8.83 -10.12
CA ILE A 146 -4.28 9.80 -11.08
C ILE A 146 -5.61 9.29 -11.62
N GLU A 147 -6.63 10.15 -11.57
CA GLU A 147 -7.97 9.89 -12.13
C GLU A 147 -8.53 11.22 -12.64
N ASP A 148 -9.09 11.24 -13.85
CA ASP A 148 -9.79 12.39 -14.42
C ASP A 148 -8.98 13.71 -14.36
N ASP A 149 -7.70 13.66 -14.72
CA ASP A 149 -6.75 14.80 -14.66
C ASP A 149 -6.52 15.37 -13.24
N VAL A 150 -6.85 14.61 -12.19
CA VAL A 150 -6.51 14.93 -10.80
C VAL A 150 -5.46 13.96 -10.29
N VAL A 151 -4.32 14.50 -9.89
CA VAL A 151 -3.25 13.77 -9.21
C VAL A 151 -3.49 13.78 -7.70
N TYR A 152 -3.42 12.59 -7.11
CA TYR A 152 -3.51 12.34 -5.68
C TYR A 152 -2.15 11.89 -5.16
N LEU A 153 -1.64 12.54 -4.10
CA LEU A 153 -0.31 12.25 -3.55
C LEU A 153 -0.36 12.00 -2.06
N THR A 154 0.44 11.03 -1.61
CA THR A 154 0.57 10.71 -0.20
C THR A 154 1.46 11.66 0.57
N GLY A 155 1.01 11.98 1.78
CA GLY A 155 1.76 12.64 2.82
C GLY A 155 2.56 11.65 3.66
N ASN A 156 3.77 11.30 3.21
CA ASN A 156 4.56 10.22 3.82
C ASN A 156 5.30 10.58 5.13
N THR A 157 4.94 11.68 5.80
CA THR A 157 5.52 12.06 7.09
C THR A 157 4.45 12.35 8.13
N GLN A 158 4.74 12.08 9.41
CA GLN A 158 3.79 12.33 10.50
C GLN A 158 3.29 13.79 10.56
N GLN A 159 4.16 14.75 10.21
CA GLN A 159 3.87 16.18 10.22
C GLN A 159 3.15 16.65 8.95
N SER A 160 3.21 15.87 7.88
CA SER A 160 2.63 16.20 6.58
C SER A 160 1.77 15.06 6.04
N ALA A 161 0.97 14.42 6.89
CA ALA A 161 0.12 13.27 6.54
C ALA A 161 -1.17 13.71 5.80
N TYR A 162 -1.00 14.45 4.71
CA TYR A 162 -2.09 14.93 3.87
C TYR A 162 -2.26 14.06 2.63
N LEU A 163 -3.51 13.79 2.26
CA LEU A 163 -3.87 13.53 0.88
C LEU A 163 -3.85 14.87 0.14
N ASN A 164 -3.01 15.02 -0.88
CA ASN A 164 -2.98 16.24 -1.71
C ASN A 164 -3.69 15.94 -3.04
N MET A 165 -4.48 16.90 -3.52
CA MET A 165 -5.19 16.82 -4.81
C MET A 165 -4.73 17.96 -5.72
N ILE A 166 -4.25 17.63 -6.92
CA ILE A 166 -3.62 18.56 -7.85
C ILE A 166 -4.26 18.40 -9.23
N ASP A 167 -4.75 19.49 -9.80
CA ASP A 167 -5.22 19.55 -11.19
C ASP A 167 -4.03 19.55 -12.15
N VAL A 168 -4.04 18.60 -13.08
CA VAL A 168 -3.05 18.47 -14.16
C VAL A 168 -3.64 18.58 -15.57
N SER A 169 -4.89 19.06 -15.70
CA SER A 169 -5.57 19.22 -16.98
C SER A 169 -5.00 20.36 -17.85
N GLY A 170 -4.31 21.33 -17.24
CA GLY A 170 -3.72 22.50 -17.90
C GLY A 170 -2.20 22.43 -18.09
N GLU A 171 -1.63 23.46 -18.72
CA GLU A 171 -0.17 23.59 -18.87
C GLU A 171 0.54 23.91 -17.53
N ALA A 172 -0.18 24.46 -16.57
CA ALA A 172 0.30 24.76 -15.23
C ALA A 172 -0.55 24.01 -14.22
N PHE A 173 0.09 23.16 -13.43
CA PHE A 173 -0.59 22.36 -12.42
C PHE A 173 -0.98 23.23 -11.21
N GLU A 174 -2.13 22.93 -10.62
CA GLU A 174 -2.71 23.72 -9.52
C GLU A 174 -3.14 22.81 -8.38
N GLN A 175 -2.72 23.13 -7.15
CA GLN A 175 -3.24 22.41 -5.98
C GLN A 175 -4.70 22.80 -5.74
N LEU A 176 -5.60 21.83 -5.87
CA LEU A 176 -7.03 21.97 -5.65
C LEU A 176 -7.38 21.97 -4.17
N GLY A 177 -6.84 20.98 -3.45
CA GLY A 177 -7.20 20.74 -2.06
C GLY A 177 -6.20 19.85 -1.33
N ARG A 178 -6.47 19.64 -0.06
CA ARG A 178 -5.79 18.65 0.77
C ARG A 178 -6.70 18.19 1.89
N TRP A 179 -6.48 16.97 2.37
CA TRP A 179 -7.22 16.42 3.49
C TRP A 179 -6.29 15.69 4.47
N SER A 180 -6.52 15.80 5.78
CA SER A 180 -5.88 14.98 6.80
C SER A 180 -6.78 14.77 8.01
N PRO A 181 -6.69 13.63 8.71
CA PRO A 181 -7.47 13.40 9.94
C PRO A 181 -7.25 14.49 11.00
N SER A 182 -6.03 15.05 11.08
CA SER A 182 -5.65 16.05 12.10
C SER A 182 -6.11 17.48 11.84
N GLN A 183 -6.45 17.82 10.60
CA GLN A 183 -6.93 19.16 10.26
C GLN A 183 -8.43 19.17 10.01
N ASP A 184 -8.95 18.12 9.37
CA ASP A 184 -10.27 18.13 8.74
C ASP A 184 -11.28 17.25 9.49
N LEU A 185 -10.83 16.43 10.45
CA LEU A 185 -11.70 15.58 11.27
C LEU A 185 -11.64 15.92 12.76
N ASP A 186 -10.51 15.63 13.43
CA ASP A 186 -10.32 15.90 14.86
C ASP A 186 -8.85 16.25 15.14
N ALA A 187 -8.62 17.39 15.81
CA ALA A 187 -7.26 17.86 16.10
C ALA A 187 -6.43 16.89 16.96
N GLY A 188 -7.08 16.00 17.72
CA GLY A 188 -6.45 14.94 18.49
C GLY A 188 -5.67 13.93 17.64
N TRP A 189 -6.00 13.79 16.36
CA TRP A 189 -5.19 13.02 15.40
C TRP A 189 -3.79 13.59 15.22
N GLY A 190 -3.56 14.88 15.52
CA GLY A 190 -2.23 15.47 15.53
C GLY A 190 -1.30 14.91 16.62
N GLU A 191 -1.87 14.25 17.64
CA GLU A 191 -1.14 13.61 18.74
C GLU A 191 -0.88 12.11 18.51
N VAL A 192 -1.55 11.53 17.49
CA VAL A 192 -1.42 10.12 17.14
C VAL A 192 -0.09 9.89 16.44
N LEU A 193 0.71 9.06 17.09
CA LEU A 193 1.95 8.53 16.55
C LEU A 193 1.59 7.43 15.54
N GLY A 194 2.36 7.29 14.43
CA GLY A 194 2.03 6.29 13.39
C GLY A 194 0.94 6.66 12.39
N LYS A 195 0.53 7.94 12.36
CA LYS A 195 -0.38 8.46 11.33
C LYS A 195 0.42 9.01 10.15
N VAL A 196 0.86 8.12 9.26
CA VAL A 196 1.51 8.44 7.98
C VAL A 196 0.62 7.93 6.87
N LEU A 197 0.29 8.77 5.89
CA LEU A 197 -0.41 8.32 4.70
C LEU A 197 0.62 7.60 3.82
N HIS A 198 0.54 6.27 3.78
CA HIS A 198 1.48 5.46 3.02
C HIS A 198 0.98 5.25 1.59
N ASP A 199 -0.31 4.91 1.48
CA ASP A 199 -0.96 4.55 0.23
C ASP A 199 -2.40 5.08 0.16
N MET A 200 -2.92 5.16 -1.07
CA MET A 200 -4.27 5.57 -1.39
C MET A 200 -4.72 4.95 -2.72
N TYR A 201 -6.01 4.69 -2.81
CA TYR A 201 -6.67 4.35 -4.07
C TYR A 201 -7.86 5.28 -4.26
N VAL A 202 -8.12 5.70 -5.50
CA VAL A 202 -9.25 6.57 -5.82
C VAL A 202 -10.11 5.89 -6.87
N GLN A 203 -11.42 5.85 -6.63
CA GLN A 203 -12.38 5.35 -7.61
C GLN A 203 -13.71 6.07 -7.42
N ASP A 204 -14.30 6.52 -8.53
CA ASP A 204 -15.66 7.07 -8.58
C ASP A 204 -15.89 8.22 -7.56
N GLY A 205 -14.85 9.05 -7.33
CA GLY A 205 -14.90 10.17 -6.39
C GLY A 205 -14.75 9.79 -4.92
N MET A 206 -14.31 8.57 -4.60
CA MET A 206 -13.96 8.14 -3.24
C MET A 206 -12.47 7.82 -3.16
N ALA A 207 -11.79 8.39 -2.16
CA ALA A 207 -10.41 8.06 -1.83
C ALA A 207 -10.38 7.13 -0.61
N TYR A 208 -9.69 6.00 -0.74
CA TYR A 208 -9.38 5.04 0.30
C TYR A 208 -7.94 5.26 0.72
N CYS A 209 -7.68 5.68 1.95
CA CYS A 209 -6.37 6.18 2.37
C CYS A 209 -5.79 5.35 3.52
N ALA A 210 -4.68 4.67 3.30
CA ALA A 210 -4.00 3.82 4.28
C ALA A 210 -3.05 4.65 5.19
N TYR A 211 -3.48 4.88 6.43
CA TYR A 211 -2.75 5.68 7.42
C TYR A 211 -2.02 4.82 8.49
N TRP A 212 -1.32 3.75 8.10
CA TRP A 212 -0.62 2.84 9.02
C TRP A 212 -1.49 2.46 10.24
N ASP A 213 -1.06 2.74 11.47
CA ASP A 213 -1.77 2.36 12.71
C ASP A 213 -3.03 3.19 12.93
N ALA A 214 -3.10 4.37 12.31
CA ALA A 214 -4.34 5.13 12.26
C ALA A 214 -5.36 4.45 11.33
N GLY A 215 -5.02 3.38 10.61
CA GLY A 215 -5.97 2.59 9.82
C GLY A 215 -6.34 3.24 8.49
N THR A 216 -7.38 2.73 7.84
CA THR A 216 -7.84 3.19 6.53
C THR A 216 -8.97 4.20 6.68
N PHE A 217 -8.81 5.39 6.10
CA PHE A 217 -9.83 6.43 6.04
C PHE A 217 -10.44 6.49 4.65
N VAL A 218 -11.76 6.51 4.56
CA VAL A 218 -12.51 6.74 3.32
C VAL A 218 -12.95 8.20 3.31
N VAL A 219 -12.67 8.88 2.21
CA VAL A 219 -12.90 10.32 2.01
C VAL A 219 -13.62 10.50 0.68
N ASP A 220 -14.75 11.21 0.69
CA ASP A 220 -15.40 11.68 -0.53
C ASP A 220 -14.54 12.81 -1.12
N VAL A 221 -14.05 12.58 -2.34
CA VAL A 221 -13.23 13.50 -3.13
C VAL A 221 -13.90 13.84 -4.46
N SER A 222 -15.22 13.62 -4.58
CA SER A 222 -16.00 13.96 -5.78
C SER A 222 -15.92 15.45 -6.13
N ASP A 223 -15.72 16.30 -5.12
CA ASP A 223 -15.15 17.64 -5.26
C ASP A 223 -13.77 17.68 -4.58
N PRO A 224 -12.65 17.59 -5.33
CA PRO A 224 -11.31 17.60 -4.75
C PRO A 224 -10.92 18.93 -4.07
N THR A 225 -11.74 19.98 -4.19
CA THR A 225 -11.56 21.24 -3.47
C THR A 225 -12.23 21.27 -2.10
N ASP A 226 -13.14 20.32 -1.83
CA ASP A 226 -13.92 20.22 -0.58
C ASP A 226 -14.08 18.74 -0.13
N PRO A 227 -12.98 18.05 0.21
CA PRO A 227 -13.01 16.64 0.57
C PRO A 227 -13.70 16.38 1.92
N GLU A 228 -14.55 15.34 2.00
CA GLU A 228 -15.36 15.03 3.18
C GLU A 228 -15.05 13.64 3.77
N PHE A 229 -14.91 13.55 5.09
CA PHE A 229 -14.72 12.25 5.76
C PHE A 229 -15.98 11.38 5.73
N VAL A 230 -15.84 10.11 5.35
CA VAL A 230 -16.95 9.15 5.26
C VAL A 230 -16.90 8.13 6.39
N VAL A 231 -15.81 7.37 6.50
CA VAL A 231 -15.63 6.32 7.51
C VAL A 231 -14.16 6.05 7.74
N ARG A 232 -13.82 5.50 8.91
CA ARG A 232 -12.50 4.94 9.19
C ARG A 232 -12.63 3.48 9.60
N ILE A 233 -11.77 2.63 9.08
CA ILE A 233 -11.56 1.23 9.47
C ILE A 233 -10.18 1.13 10.11
N GLY A 234 -10.07 0.62 11.34
CA GLY A 234 -8.75 0.41 11.96
C GLY A 234 -8.80 -0.60 13.09
N ASP A 235 -7.66 -1.11 13.53
CA ASP A 235 -7.60 -2.14 14.58
C ASP A 235 -7.46 -1.55 15.98
N TYR A 236 -7.25 -0.25 16.05
CA TYR A 236 -7.17 0.50 17.30
C TYR A 236 -8.21 1.62 17.33
N ALA A 237 -8.91 1.70 18.46
CA ALA A 237 -9.74 2.85 18.78
C ALA A 237 -8.89 4.12 18.78
N PHE A 238 -9.47 5.21 18.26
CA PHE A 238 -8.79 6.51 18.23
C PHE A 238 -8.26 6.95 19.60
N GLN A 239 -9.01 6.68 20.68
CA GLN A 239 -8.60 7.08 22.04
C GLN A 239 -7.35 6.33 22.50
N ASP A 240 -7.22 5.05 22.19
CA ASP A 240 -6.05 4.26 22.57
C ASP A 240 -4.80 4.77 21.86
N LEU A 241 -4.90 5.03 20.55
CA LEU A 241 -3.81 5.59 19.74
C LEU A 241 -3.30 6.93 20.28
N ARG A 242 -4.18 7.77 20.83
CA ARG A 242 -3.80 9.05 21.43
C ARG A 242 -3.04 8.89 22.74
N GLU A 243 -3.28 7.82 23.49
CA GLU A 243 -2.59 7.55 24.74
C GLU A 243 -1.18 6.99 24.54
N TRP A 244 -0.87 6.47 23.34
CA TRP A 244 0.44 5.91 23.05
C TRP A 244 1.53 6.98 23.09
N LYS A 245 2.58 6.72 23.90
CA LYS A 245 3.73 7.60 24.10
C LYS A 245 5.00 6.76 24.30
N GLY A 246 6.16 7.31 23.99
CA GLY A 246 7.45 6.67 24.28
C GLY A 246 7.72 5.43 23.42
N SER A 247 8.37 4.40 23.99
CA SER A 247 8.87 3.23 23.24
C SER A 247 7.77 2.46 22.52
N ARG A 248 6.58 2.35 23.13
CA ARG A 248 5.39 1.74 22.52
C ARG A 248 5.07 2.36 21.16
N ALA A 249 5.11 3.68 21.06
CA ALA A 249 4.91 4.38 19.80
C ALA A 249 6.14 4.42 18.86
N SER A 250 7.17 3.59 19.08
CA SER A 250 8.34 3.50 18.20
C SER A 250 8.69 2.06 17.81
N THR A 251 8.27 1.08 18.62
CA THR A 251 8.32 -0.35 18.31
C THR A 251 7.04 -0.86 17.62
N ASP A 252 5.89 -0.21 17.82
CA ASP A 252 4.60 -0.73 17.37
C ASP A 252 4.24 -0.41 15.90
N TYR A 253 4.99 0.44 15.17
CA TYR A 253 4.69 0.71 13.75
C TYR A 253 4.92 -0.49 12.84
N THR A 254 5.67 -1.47 13.32
CA THR A 254 6.16 -2.57 12.49
C THR A 254 5.64 -3.90 12.98
N GLU A 255 4.86 -3.92 14.06
CA GLU A 255 4.22 -5.11 14.61
C GLU A 255 2.70 -5.07 14.39
N PRO A 256 2.05 -6.22 14.17
CA PRO A 256 0.61 -6.35 14.32
C PRO A 256 0.15 -5.81 15.69
N ARG A 257 -1.01 -5.17 15.80
CA ARG A 257 -2.20 -5.26 14.95
C ARG A 257 -2.41 -3.93 14.23
N GLY A 258 -1.44 -3.47 13.43
CA GLY A 258 -1.47 -2.11 12.86
C GLY A 258 -1.04 -2.05 11.40
N ASN A 259 -0.44 -0.92 11.02
CA ASN A 259 0.21 -0.68 9.73
C ASN A 259 -0.65 -1.02 8.49
N ALA A 260 -1.82 -0.38 8.34
CA ALA A 260 -2.51 -0.33 7.05
C ALA A 260 -1.58 0.33 6.01
N HIS A 261 -1.13 -0.45 5.04
CA HIS A 261 0.02 -0.12 4.20
C HIS A 261 -0.34 0.08 2.73
N TYR A 262 -1.24 -0.74 2.19
CA TYR A 262 -1.73 -0.64 0.81
C TYR A 262 -3.23 -0.92 0.80
N VAL A 263 -3.97 -0.22 -0.06
CA VAL A 263 -5.43 -0.36 -0.18
C VAL A 263 -5.85 -0.34 -1.63
N GLU A 264 -6.85 -1.14 -1.97
CA GLU A 264 -7.50 -1.11 -3.27
C GLU A 264 -8.92 -1.66 -3.14
N VAL A 265 -9.83 -1.20 -4.01
CA VAL A 265 -11.18 -1.74 -4.11
C VAL A 265 -11.36 -2.51 -5.41
N ASN A 266 -12.32 -3.43 -5.42
CA ASN A 266 -12.69 -4.14 -6.65
C ASN A 266 -13.45 -3.23 -7.63
N ASP A 267 -13.66 -3.70 -8.86
CA ASP A 267 -14.23 -2.94 -9.99
C ASP A 267 -15.52 -2.17 -9.67
N ASP A 268 -16.37 -2.65 -8.74
CA ASP A 268 -17.63 -2.01 -8.36
C ASP A 268 -17.61 -1.35 -6.96
N ALA A 269 -16.42 -1.23 -6.37
CA ALA A 269 -16.17 -0.66 -5.05
C ALA A 269 -17.02 -1.27 -3.93
N SER A 270 -17.40 -2.55 -4.05
CA SER A 270 -18.14 -3.29 -3.02
C SER A 270 -17.23 -4.02 -2.04
N ILE A 271 -15.99 -4.30 -2.41
CA ILE A 271 -14.98 -4.96 -1.58
C ILE A 271 -13.74 -4.08 -1.49
N LEU A 272 -13.25 -3.88 -0.26
CA LEU A 272 -11.99 -3.21 0.04
C LEU A 272 -10.95 -4.24 0.53
N GLY A 273 -9.81 -4.28 -0.14
CA GLY A 273 -8.60 -4.93 0.36
C GLY A 273 -7.76 -3.95 1.18
N VAL A 274 -7.30 -4.38 2.35
CA VAL A 274 -6.33 -3.65 3.18
C VAL A 274 -5.13 -4.55 3.45
N GLY A 275 -4.02 -4.26 2.80
CA GLY A 275 -2.72 -4.89 3.02
C GLY A 275 -2.02 -4.27 4.22
N ARG A 276 -1.30 -5.10 4.96
CA ARG A 276 -0.51 -4.67 6.12
C ARG A 276 0.93 -5.06 5.95
N GLU A 277 1.82 -4.17 6.38
CA GLU A 277 3.25 -4.38 6.28
C GLU A 277 3.89 -4.46 7.67
N THR A 278 3.93 -5.67 8.22
CA THR A 278 4.40 -5.90 9.60
C THR A 278 5.42 -7.02 9.69
N TRP A 279 6.07 -7.10 10.84
CA TRP A 279 7.09 -8.06 11.24
C TRP A 279 6.97 -8.29 12.74
N ASP A 280 7.77 -9.22 13.24
CA ASP A 280 8.01 -9.39 14.67
C ASP A 280 9.19 -8.49 15.11
N THR A 281 9.07 -7.81 16.24
CA THR A 281 10.17 -7.03 16.85
C THR A 281 10.93 -7.85 17.88
N GLN A 282 10.35 -8.93 18.44
CA GLN A 282 10.95 -9.80 19.44
C GLN A 282 10.49 -11.27 19.31
N THR A 283 11.41 -12.14 18.88
CA THR A 283 11.13 -13.59 18.67
C THR A 283 10.82 -14.42 19.92
N ASP A 284 10.79 -13.80 21.10
CA ASP A 284 10.57 -14.46 22.39
C ASP A 284 9.20 -14.17 23.02
N ASP A 285 8.38 -13.32 22.40
CA ASP A 285 6.97 -13.19 22.72
C ASP A 285 6.09 -13.75 21.59
N ASP A 286 4.96 -14.37 21.94
CA ASP A 286 4.08 -15.04 20.97
C ASP A 286 3.23 -14.03 20.16
N HIS A 287 3.64 -12.76 20.04
CA HIS A 287 2.92 -11.71 19.34
C HIS A 287 3.72 -11.20 18.13
N GLY A 288 3.05 -11.03 17.00
CA GLY A 288 3.58 -10.31 15.84
C GLY A 288 3.94 -11.14 14.62
N GLY A 289 4.72 -10.56 13.69
CA GLY A 289 5.13 -11.18 12.42
C GLY A 289 4.48 -10.57 11.16
N PRO A 290 4.65 -11.21 9.98
CA PRO A 290 4.14 -10.71 8.71
C PRO A 290 2.63 -10.67 8.69
N ALA A 291 2.02 -9.63 8.12
CA ALA A 291 0.58 -9.54 8.00
C ALA A 291 0.09 -9.77 6.57
N GLY A 292 -1.20 -10.09 6.50
CA GLY A 292 -1.89 -10.46 5.28
C GLY A 292 -2.65 -9.30 4.63
N ILE A 293 -3.60 -9.67 3.79
CA ILE A 293 -4.58 -8.76 3.17
C ILE A 293 -5.94 -9.04 3.80
N SER A 294 -6.51 -8.05 4.48
CA SER A 294 -7.87 -8.13 5.04
C SER A 294 -8.89 -7.66 4.00
N LEU A 295 -9.98 -8.42 3.82
CA LEU A 295 -11.08 -8.08 2.92
C LEU A 295 -12.27 -7.57 3.71
N TYR A 296 -12.86 -6.46 3.28
CA TYR A 296 -14.04 -5.85 3.89
C TYR A 296 -15.15 -5.67 2.85
N ASP A 297 -16.39 -5.97 3.24
CA ASP A 297 -17.59 -5.52 2.52
C ASP A 297 -17.79 -4.03 2.79
N ILE A 298 -17.78 -3.25 1.72
CA ILE A 298 -18.01 -1.80 1.70
C ILE A 298 -19.12 -1.43 0.70
N SER A 299 -20.00 -2.38 0.34
CA SER A 299 -21.18 -2.12 -0.51
C SER A 299 -22.04 -0.97 0.02
N ASP A 300 -22.03 -0.78 1.34
CA ASP A 300 -22.34 0.49 2.01
C ASP A 300 -21.05 1.04 2.63
N PRO A 301 -20.46 2.11 2.06
CA PRO A 301 -19.18 2.64 2.55
C PRO A 301 -19.30 3.24 3.95
N THR A 302 -20.50 3.43 4.50
CA THR A 302 -20.72 3.91 5.87
C THR A 302 -20.91 2.77 6.88
N SER A 303 -20.87 1.51 6.43
CA SER A 303 -21.02 0.34 7.30
C SER A 303 -20.08 -0.81 6.91
N PRO A 304 -18.75 -0.56 6.86
CA PRO A 304 -17.77 -1.57 6.48
C PRO A 304 -17.81 -2.78 7.42
N THR A 305 -17.72 -3.98 6.86
CA THR A 305 -17.72 -5.24 7.62
C THR A 305 -16.56 -6.13 7.18
N HIS A 306 -15.73 -6.58 8.13
CA HIS A 306 -14.66 -7.54 7.84
C HIS A 306 -15.23 -8.88 7.37
N LEU A 307 -14.63 -9.46 6.34
CA LEU A 307 -15.05 -10.71 5.71
C LEU A 307 -14.06 -11.84 5.96
N SER A 308 -12.80 -11.62 5.57
CA SER A 308 -11.73 -12.62 5.66
C SER A 308 -10.35 -11.95 5.64
N THR A 309 -9.31 -12.75 5.90
CA THR A 309 -7.92 -12.33 5.77
C THR A 309 -7.16 -13.39 4.99
N ILE A 310 -6.41 -12.97 3.97
CA ILE A 310 -5.47 -13.81 3.24
C ILE A 310 -4.14 -13.77 3.97
N GLU A 311 -3.73 -14.90 4.53
CA GLU A 311 -2.52 -15.01 5.34
C GLU A 311 -1.23 -15.00 4.49
N PRO A 312 -0.15 -14.37 5.00
CA PRO A 312 1.14 -14.39 4.33
C PRO A 312 1.81 -15.76 4.40
N PRO A 313 2.74 -16.06 3.48
CA PRO A 313 3.71 -17.14 3.68
C PRO A 313 4.50 -16.94 4.98
N MET A 314 4.89 -18.02 5.63
CA MET A 314 5.67 -17.98 6.87
C MET A 314 7.07 -18.56 6.68
N PRO A 315 8.11 -17.97 7.27
CA PRO A 315 9.45 -18.54 7.26
C PRO A 315 9.51 -19.85 8.06
N ALA A 316 10.10 -20.89 7.48
CA ALA A 316 10.15 -22.24 8.06
C ALA A 316 11.07 -22.34 9.29
N ASP A 317 12.01 -21.41 9.45
CA ASP A 317 12.85 -21.29 10.64
C ASP A 317 12.18 -20.47 11.76
N GLY A 318 11.03 -19.86 11.49
CA GLY A 318 10.25 -19.04 12.42
C GLY A 318 10.76 -17.61 12.59
N ASP A 319 11.82 -17.17 11.90
CA ASP A 319 12.33 -15.79 12.02
C ASP A 319 11.47 -14.84 11.19
N THR A 320 10.44 -14.30 11.85
CA THR A 320 9.49 -13.33 11.27
C THR A 320 9.88 -11.88 11.51
N THR A 321 11.11 -11.62 11.94
CA THR A 321 11.59 -10.27 12.23
C THR A 321 12.01 -9.52 10.98
N ARG A 322 12.25 -8.21 11.10
CA ARG A 322 12.85 -7.39 10.03
C ARG A 322 14.26 -7.84 9.60
N SER A 323 14.96 -8.63 10.42
CA SER A 323 16.25 -9.22 10.05
C SER A 323 16.11 -10.60 9.40
N GLY A 324 14.92 -11.19 9.47
CA GLY A 324 14.56 -12.47 8.88
C GLY A 324 14.05 -12.34 7.44
N THR A 325 13.22 -13.28 7.03
CA THR A 325 12.65 -13.31 5.67
C THR A 325 11.39 -12.45 5.60
N TRP A 326 11.34 -11.51 4.66
CA TRP A 326 10.18 -10.63 4.50
C TRP A 326 9.10 -11.31 3.66
N THR A 327 7.92 -11.53 4.25
CA THR A 327 6.81 -12.25 3.59
C THR A 327 5.45 -11.57 3.73
N THR A 328 5.41 -10.36 4.28
CA THR A 328 4.21 -9.53 4.34
C THR A 328 3.81 -9.06 2.94
N SER A 329 2.52 -8.76 2.73
CA SER A 329 2.07 -8.24 1.44
C SER A 329 2.54 -6.80 1.21
N HIS A 330 2.75 -6.43 -0.06
CA HIS A 330 3.06 -5.04 -0.46
C HIS A 330 1.94 -4.49 -1.35
N ASN A 331 2.09 -4.40 -2.67
CA ASN A 331 1.04 -3.93 -3.59
C ASN A 331 0.29 -5.11 -4.23
N PHE A 332 -1.04 -5.05 -4.23
CA PHE A 332 -1.94 -6.03 -4.86
C PHE A 332 -2.95 -5.33 -5.76
N GLN A 333 -3.64 -6.08 -6.62
CA GLN A 333 -4.65 -5.50 -7.52
C GLN A 333 -5.88 -6.40 -7.67
N PHE A 334 -7.07 -5.81 -7.68
CA PHE A 334 -8.29 -6.48 -8.10
C PHE A 334 -8.46 -6.37 -9.63
N VAL A 335 -8.84 -7.47 -10.29
CA VAL A 335 -9.35 -7.45 -11.67
C VAL A 335 -10.49 -8.46 -11.76
N GLY A 336 -11.73 -7.96 -11.84
CA GLY A 336 -12.92 -8.81 -11.78
C GLY A 336 -12.96 -9.64 -10.49
N ASP A 337 -13.13 -10.96 -10.63
CA ASP A 337 -13.18 -11.91 -9.50
C ASP A 337 -11.78 -12.37 -9.02
N ARG A 338 -10.70 -11.69 -9.42
CA ARG A 338 -9.33 -12.07 -9.06
C ARG A 338 -8.62 -11.01 -8.25
N LEU A 339 -7.76 -11.47 -7.34
CA LEU A 339 -6.84 -10.65 -6.57
C LEU A 339 -5.40 -11.12 -6.84
N TYR A 340 -4.59 -10.27 -7.47
CA TYR A 340 -3.18 -10.48 -7.76
C TYR A 340 -2.35 -9.89 -6.62
N THR A 341 -1.49 -10.68 -6.01
CA THR A 341 -0.84 -10.30 -4.74
C THR A 341 0.67 -10.51 -4.80
N SER A 342 1.42 -9.53 -4.29
CA SER A 342 2.86 -9.62 -4.03
C SER A 342 3.14 -9.79 -2.54
N TRP A 343 4.22 -10.50 -2.22
CA TRP A 343 4.57 -10.89 -0.86
C TRP A 343 6.08 -10.78 -0.57
N TYR A 344 6.79 -9.76 -1.03
CA TYR A 344 8.26 -9.70 -0.91
C TYR A 344 8.92 -11.05 -1.25
N GLN A 345 9.71 -11.63 -0.35
CA GLN A 345 10.38 -12.92 -0.56
C GLN A 345 9.43 -14.12 -0.44
N GLY A 346 8.18 -13.88 -0.04
CA GLY A 346 7.05 -14.80 -0.07
C GLY A 346 6.52 -15.13 -1.47
N GLY A 347 6.90 -14.35 -2.49
CA GLY A 347 6.54 -14.60 -3.89
C GLY A 347 5.34 -13.81 -4.39
N VAL A 348 4.69 -14.36 -5.42
CA VAL A 348 3.41 -13.88 -5.98
C VAL A 348 2.35 -14.95 -5.83
N LYS A 349 1.09 -14.52 -5.63
CA LYS A 349 -0.07 -15.40 -5.59
C LYS A 349 -1.27 -14.75 -6.28
N VAL A 350 -2.13 -15.56 -6.88
CA VAL A 350 -3.42 -15.13 -7.41
C VAL A 350 -4.53 -15.85 -6.66
N PHE A 351 -5.55 -15.12 -6.24
CA PHE A 351 -6.73 -15.65 -5.55
C PHE A 351 -7.99 -15.38 -6.38
N ASP A 352 -8.90 -16.35 -6.42
CA ASP A 352 -10.31 -16.14 -6.76
C ASP A 352 -11.00 -15.57 -5.53
N VAL A 353 -11.61 -14.40 -5.70
CA VAL A 353 -12.31 -13.64 -4.67
C VAL A 353 -13.78 -13.43 -5.01
N SER A 354 -14.35 -14.24 -5.92
CA SER A 354 -15.80 -14.25 -6.20
C SER A 354 -16.65 -14.55 -4.95
N ASP A 355 -16.07 -15.28 -3.98
CA ASP A 355 -16.52 -15.34 -2.59
C ASP A 355 -15.45 -14.72 -1.67
N PRO A 356 -15.56 -13.43 -1.32
CA PRO A 356 -14.56 -12.74 -0.51
C PRO A 356 -14.55 -13.20 0.96
N THR A 357 -15.50 -14.06 1.38
CA THR A 357 -15.47 -14.67 2.71
C THR A 357 -14.57 -15.90 2.79
N GLY A 358 -14.16 -16.45 1.64
CA GLY A 358 -13.24 -17.57 1.54
C GLY A 358 -12.45 -17.56 0.22
N PRO A 359 -11.48 -16.65 0.07
CA PRO A 359 -10.64 -16.58 -1.13
C PRO A 359 -9.96 -17.91 -1.47
N GLU A 360 -10.01 -18.33 -2.72
CA GLU A 360 -9.38 -19.56 -3.21
C GLU A 360 -8.07 -19.25 -3.93
N GLN A 361 -6.94 -19.76 -3.44
CA GLN A 361 -5.65 -19.59 -4.11
C GLN A 361 -5.62 -20.37 -5.43
N LEU A 362 -5.50 -19.66 -6.56
CA LEU A 362 -5.46 -20.22 -7.90
C LEU A 362 -4.04 -20.60 -8.33
N SER A 363 -3.09 -19.71 -8.09
CA SER A 363 -1.69 -19.91 -8.46
C SER A 363 -0.75 -19.24 -7.49
N TRP A 364 0.50 -19.72 -7.48
CA TRP A 364 1.57 -19.14 -6.68
C TRP A 364 2.93 -19.51 -7.23
N TRP A 365 3.88 -18.59 -7.09
CA TRP A 365 5.30 -18.82 -7.38
C TRP A 365 6.15 -18.06 -6.38
N ARG A 366 7.22 -18.68 -5.88
CA ARG A 366 8.17 -18.02 -4.99
C ARG A 366 9.60 -18.50 -5.21
N ASP A 367 10.52 -17.55 -5.11
CA ASP A 367 11.96 -17.78 -5.04
C ASP A 367 12.55 -16.71 -4.10
N PRO A 368 13.14 -17.08 -2.95
CA PRO A 368 13.64 -16.11 -1.97
C PRO A 368 14.78 -15.20 -2.46
N SER A 369 15.35 -15.47 -3.65
CA SER A 369 16.28 -14.55 -4.31
C SER A 369 15.59 -13.33 -4.94
N TYR A 370 14.26 -13.34 -5.03
CA TYR A 370 13.42 -12.21 -5.44
C TYR A 370 12.69 -11.64 -4.23
N ALA A 371 12.30 -10.37 -4.31
CA ALA A 371 11.42 -9.73 -3.34
C ALA A 371 10.35 -8.89 -4.05
N PHE A 372 9.15 -9.46 -4.18
CA PHE A 372 8.09 -8.88 -4.99
C PHE A 372 7.45 -7.65 -4.35
N TRP A 373 7.45 -6.54 -5.11
CA TRP A 373 6.89 -5.24 -4.73
C TRP A 373 5.43 -5.13 -5.15
N THR A 374 5.11 -5.55 -6.39
CA THR A 374 3.80 -5.34 -7.01
C THR A 374 3.42 -6.55 -7.86
N ALA A 375 2.11 -6.81 -7.98
CA ALA A 375 1.53 -7.75 -8.94
C ALA A 375 0.24 -7.14 -9.53
N VAL A 376 0.20 -6.97 -10.85
CA VAL A 376 -0.88 -6.28 -11.59
C VAL A 376 -1.25 -7.02 -12.87
N SER A 377 -2.49 -6.87 -13.31
CA SER A 377 -3.01 -7.38 -14.57
C SER A 377 -4.02 -6.40 -15.16
N THR A 378 -4.44 -6.66 -16.40
CA THR A 378 -5.57 -6.00 -17.04
C THR A 378 -6.53 -7.03 -17.60
N PRO A 379 -7.81 -6.70 -17.79
CA PRO A 379 -8.77 -7.64 -18.34
C PRO A 379 -8.32 -8.23 -19.69
N ASP A 380 -8.56 -9.53 -19.88
CA ASP A 380 -8.39 -10.25 -21.16
C ASP A 380 -6.95 -10.45 -21.69
N VAL A 381 -5.88 -10.14 -20.95
CA VAL A 381 -4.48 -10.26 -21.46
C VAL A 381 -3.81 -11.62 -21.22
N GLY A 382 -4.37 -12.46 -20.34
CA GLY A 382 -3.92 -13.85 -20.13
C GLY A 382 -2.58 -13.99 -19.39
N TYR A 383 -2.06 -12.90 -18.83
CA TYR A 383 -0.87 -12.87 -17.99
C TYR A 383 -1.02 -11.79 -16.91
N TYR A 384 -0.13 -11.78 -15.93
CA TYR A 384 0.04 -10.64 -15.02
C TYR A 384 1.52 -10.28 -14.89
N ALA A 385 1.80 -9.01 -14.62
CA ALA A 385 3.12 -8.47 -14.40
C ALA A 385 3.39 -8.38 -12.90
N ALA A 386 4.64 -8.65 -12.50
CA ALA A 386 5.10 -8.43 -11.16
C ALA A 386 6.55 -7.96 -11.17
N THR A 387 6.97 -7.26 -10.13
CA THR A 387 8.31 -6.69 -10.04
C THR A 387 9.01 -7.12 -8.78
N SER A 388 10.31 -7.37 -8.89
CA SER A 388 11.19 -7.63 -7.75
C SER A 388 12.06 -6.43 -7.45
N TYR A 389 12.09 -6.02 -6.18
CA TYR A 389 12.80 -4.84 -5.69
C TYR A 389 14.05 -5.22 -4.88
N SER A 390 15.21 -4.73 -5.32
CA SER A 390 16.51 -5.01 -4.69
C SER A 390 16.74 -4.31 -3.35
N GLY A 391 15.86 -3.38 -2.95
CA GLY A 391 15.98 -2.70 -1.66
C GLY A 391 15.65 -3.58 -0.45
N VAL A 392 15.08 -4.76 -0.67
CA VAL A 392 14.79 -5.74 0.39
C VAL A 392 16.06 -6.54 0.74
N PRO A 393 16.44 -6.63 2.03
CA PRO A 393 17.60 -7.41 2.44
C PRO A 393 17.52 -8.88 1.98
N GLY A 394 18.54 -9.32 1.23
CA GLY A 394 18.63 -10.70 0.75
C GLY A 394 18.01 -10.93 -0.63
N ALA A 395 17.34 -9.94 -1.23
CA ALA A 395 17.00 -9.97 -2.64
C ALA A 395 18.29 -9.92 -3.48
N GLU A 396 18.45 -10.88 -4.39
CA GLU A 396 19.57 -10.98 -5.32
C GLU A 396 19.17 -10.55 -6.74
N ASN A 397 17.89 -10.68 -7.07
CA ASN A 397 17.34 -10.40 -8.40
C ASN A 397 16.32 -9.26 -8.34
N GLU A 398 16.38 -8.38 -9.34
CA GLU A 398 15.44 -7.25 -9.53
C GLU A 398 15.04 -7.14 -11.00
N GLY A 399 13.81 -6.68 -11.23
CA GLY A 399 13.28 -6.55 -12.58
C GLY A 399 11.81 -6.87 -12.68
N LEU A 400 11.35 -6.98 -13.92
CA LEU A 400 9.99 -7.28 -14.32
C LEU A 400 9.86 -8.78 -14.65
N LEU A 401 8.86 -9.43 -14.07
CA LEU A 401 8.50 -10.82 -14.30
C LEU A 401 7.06 -10.90 -14.80
N LEU A 402 6.84 -11.73 -15.81
CA LEU A 402 5.55 -11.92 -16.47
C LEU A 402 5.09 -13.34 -16.17
N PHE A 403 3.90 -13.52 -15.61
CA PHE A 403 3.36 -14.82 -15.22
C PHE A 403 2.10 -15.14 -16.01
N PRO A 404 1.87 -16.41 -16.38
CA PRO A 404 0.62 -16.78 -17.03
C PRO A 404 -0.55 -16.64 -16.05
N ASP A 405 -1.68 -16.06 -16.50
CA ASP A 405 -2.88 -15.90 -15.67
C ASP A 405 -3.74 -17.18 -15.69
N GLU A 406 -3.18 -18.26 -15.16
CA GLU A 406 -3.84 -19.56 -15.05
C GLU A 406 -3.58 -20.21 -13.69
N ALA A 407 -4.48 -21.11 -13.30
CA ALA A 407 -4.28 -21.87 -12.07
C ALA A 407 -3.08 -22.82 -12.22
N GLY A 408 -2.23 -22.89 -11.20
CA GLY A 408 -1.01 -23.69 -11.28
C GLY A 408 -0.21 -23.71 -9.99
N GLU A 409 0.59 -24.76 -9.82
CA GLU A 409 1.52 -24.89 -8.70
C GLU A 409 2.96 -24.90 -9.21
N GLN A 410 3.83 -24.16 -8.52
CA GLN A 410 5.26 -24.22 -8.77
C GLN A 410 5.79 -25.62 -8.47
N SER A 411 6.64 -26.16 -9.35
CA SER A 411 7.33 -27.41 -9.07
C SER A 411 8.47 -27.21 -8.10
N SER A 412 8.61 -28.11 -7.13
CA SER A 412 9.70 -28.09 -6.15
C SER A 412 9.78 -26.77 -5.36
N PRO A 413 8.72 -26.39 -4.61
CA PRO A 413 8.76 -25.22 -3.74
C PRO A 413 10.02 -25.17 -2.89
N PRO A 414 10.62 -23.98 -2.70
CA PRO A 414 11.66 -23.82 -1.69
C PRO A 414 11.09 -24.16 -0.31
N SER A 415 11.78 -25.01 0.45
CA SER A 415 11.34 -25.46 1.78
C SER A 415 11.57 -24.41 2.88
N SER A 416 12.10 -23.24 2.54
CA SER A 416 12.36 -22.14 3.47
C SER A 416 11.09 -21.40 3.87
N LEU A 417 9.98 -21.61 3.17
CA LEU A 417 8.69 -21.00 3.46
C LEU A 417 7.61 -22.08 3.56
N VAL A 418 6.67 -21.88 4.49
CA VAL A 418 5.49 -22.72 4.73
C VAL A 418 4.23 -21.87 4.70
N ASP A 419 3.07 -22.49 4.57
CA ASP A 419 1.80 -21.79 4.71
C ASP A 419 1.52 -21.51 6.20
N ALA A 420 0.90 -20.38 6.51
CA ALA A 420 0.55 -20.02 7.88
C ALA A 420 -0.41 -21.02 8.52
N ASP A 421 -0.29 -21.24 9.84
CA ASP A 421 -1.32 -21.95 10.60
C ASP A 421 -2.49 -20.97 10.85
N PRO A 422 -3.69 -21.23 10.29
CA PRO A 422 -4.83 -20.31 10.42
C PRO A 422 -5.28 -20.10 11.87
N LEU A 423 -4.93 -21.01 12.79
CA LEU A 423 -5.36 -20.93 14.20
C LEU A 423 -4.48 -20.01 15.05
N LEU A 424 -3.33 -19.54 14.55
CA LEU A 424 -2.39 -18.74 15.32
C LEU A 424 -2.61 -17.21 15.21
N ARG A 425 -3.43 -16.73 14.26
CA ARG A 425 -3.48 -15.28 13.93
C ARG A 425 -4.88 -14.67 13.81
N ALA A 426 -5.87 -15.24 14.51
CA ALA A 426 -7.23 -14.69 14.56
C ALA A 426 -7.27 -13.38 15.37
N GLU A 427 -6.78 -12.31 14.75
CA GLU A 427 -6.81 -10.96 15.24
C GLU A 427 -8.16 -10.33 14.88
N ASN A 428 -9.18 -10.57 15.73
CA ASN A 428 -10.61 -10.31 15.44
C ASN A 428 -11.19 -9.00 15.98
N GLU A 429 -10.38 -7.98 16.23
CA GLU A 429 -10.88 -6.67 16.70
C GLU A 429 -10.62 -5.61 15.64
N HIS A 430 -11.70 -5.08 15.09
CA HIS A 430 -11.72 -3.99 14.12
C HIS A 430 -12.71 -2.92 14.61
N TYR A 431 -12.31 -1.67 14.48
CA TYR A 431 -13.04 -0.47 14.86
C TYR A 431 -13.50 0.26 13.61
N VAL A 432 -14.75 0.72 13.65
CA VAL A 432 -15.37 1.53 12.59
C VAL A 432 -15.78 2.86 13.19
N ASP A 433 -15.14 3.94 12.77
CA ASP A 433 -15.45 5.30 13.23
C ASP A 433 -16.21 6.05 12.13
N LEU A 434 -17.38 6.60 12.48
CA LEU A 434 -18.21 7.46 11.62
C LEU A 434 -18.06 8.93 11.99
N PRO A 435 -18.49 9.89 11.15
CA PRO A 435 -18.41 11.31 11.46
C PRO A 435 -19.03 11.67 12.83
N SER A 436 -20.11 11.00 13.23
CA SER A 436 -20.76 11.19 14.53
C SER A 436 -19.91 10.79 15.74
N ALA A 437 -18.86 9.99 15.55
CA ALA A 437 -17.92 9.64 16.61
C ALA A 437 -17.04 10.84 17.03
N PHE A 438 -16.86 11.82 16.14
CA PHE A 438 -16.00 12.99 16.30
C PHE A 438 -16.85 14.24 16.51
N GLY A 439 -17.51 14.31 17.67
CA GLY A 439 -18.55 15.32 17.88
C GLY A 439 -19.07 15.45 19.31
N SER A 440 -18.20 15.35 20.32
CA SER A 440 -18.52 15.85 21.66
C SER A 440 -17.26 16.08 22.50
N ASP A 441 -16.91 17.34 22.71
CA ASP A 441 -16.13 17.72 23.88
C ASP A 441 -17.00 17.48 25.14
N GLY A 442 -16.75 16.35 25.80
CA GLY A 442 -17.04 16.14 27.23
C GLY A 442 -18.29 15.33 27.60
N GLY A 443 -18.08 14.10 28.06
CA GLY A 443 -18.86 13.51 29.16
C GLY A 443 -19.59 12.19 28.89
N ASP A 444 -18.99 11.11 29.38
CA ASP A 444 -19.58 9.92 30.04
C ASP A 444 -20.59 9.00 29.31
N GLY A 445 -20.22 7.70 29.28
CA GLY A 445 -21.09 6.50 29.16
C GLY A 445 -21.56 6.15 27.75
N GLY A 446 -21.48 4.92 27.23
CA GLY A 446 -21.25 3.56 27.74
C GLY A 446 -21.81 2.63 26.65
N GLU A 447 -21.24 1.46 26.38
CA GLU A 447 -21.77 0.20 26.93
C GLU A 447 -20.69 -0.89 26.83
N SER A 448 -20.12 -1.26 27.97
CA SER A 448 -19.54 -2.59 28.18
C SER A 448 -20.30 -3.24 29.33
N THR A 449 -20.90 -4.39 29.04
CA THR A 449 -21.73 -5.17 29.97
C THR A 449 -20.90 -5.72 31.12
N ALA A 450 -21.01 -5.11 32.30
CA ALA A 450 -20.54 -5.69 33.55
C ALA A 450 -21.68 -5.76 34.59
N THR A 451 -21.83 -6.95 35.19
CA THR A 451 -22.86 -7.31 36.19
C THR A 451 -22.64 -6.55 37.52
N PRO A 452 -23.70 -6.06 38.20
CA PRO A 452 -23.54 -5.15 39.34
C PRO A 452 -23.15 -5.91 40.62
N THR A 453 -22.07 -5.48 41.27
CA THR A 453 -21.78 -5.81 42.68
C THR A 453 -21.95 -4.56 43.55
N ALA A 454 -22.61 -4.74 44.69
CA ALA A 454 -23.20 -3.71 45.52
C ALA A 454 -22.21 -2.68 46.12
N THR A 455 -22.70 -1.44 46.18
CA THR A 455 -22.16 -0.26 46.86
C THR A 455 -21.99 -0.43 48.37
N PRO A 456 -20.88 0.07 48.95
CA PRO A 456 -20.88 0.58 50.33
C PRO A 456 -20.86 2.12 50.37
N GLU A 457 -21.62 2.66 51.33
CA GLU A 457 -21.81 4.08 51.67
C GLU A 457 -20.51 4.84 52.04
N PRO A 458 -20.51 6.18 51.92
CA PRO A 458 -19.34 7.04 52.09
C PRO A 458 -19.09 7.42 53.56
N THR A 459 -17.84 7.75 53.90
CA THR A 459 -17.44 8.37 55.19
C THR A 459 -16.31 9.39 54.92
N PRO A 460 -16.25 10.52 55.66
CA PRO A 460 -16.05 11.83 55.04
C PRO A 460 -14.62 12.38 55.04
N THR A 461 -14.49 13.43 54.23
CA THR A 461 -13.44 14.44 53.99
C THR A 461 -12.57 14.86 55.18
N ALA A 462 -11.27 15.04 54.89
CA ALA A 462 -10.42 16.05 55.54
C ALA A 462 -9.68 16.87 54.47
N THR A 463 -9.55 18.18 54.69
CA THR A 463 -8.90 19.21 53.85
C THR A 463 -8.10 20.12 54.81
N PRO A 464 -7.17 20.99 54.34
CA PRO A 464 -5.91 20.80 53.62
C PRO A 464 -4.71 21.36 54.44
N THR A 465 -3.47 21.24 53.92
CA THR A 465 -2.37 22.13 54.34
C THR A 465 -1.60 22.63 53.11
N GLN A 466 -1.46 23.96 53.02
CA GLN A 466 -0.79 24.77 52.01
C GLN A 466 0.74 24.62 52.00
N THR A 467 1.37 25.25 50.98
CA THR A 467 2.63 26.07 50.98
C THR A 467 3.58 25.55 49.88
N ASP A 468 4.17 26.27 48.92
CA ASP A 468 4.26 27.69 48.53
C ASP A 468 4.68 27.78 47.04
N THR A 469 4.38 28.92 46.41
CA THR A 469 4.95 29.38 45.12
C THR A 469 6.08 30.39 45.38
N PRO A 470 7.07 30.50 44.46
CA PRO A 470 7.41 31.84 43.98
C PRO A 470 7.55 31.95 42.45
N THR A 471 7.36 33.19 41.98
CA THR A 471 7.39 33.72 40.59
C THR A 471 8.29 34.99 40.62
N PRO A 472 8.56 35.74 39.52
CA PRO A 472 9.16 35.47 38.20
C PRO A 472 10.49 36.24 38.01
N THR A 473 11.23 36.01 36.91
CA THR A 473 12.04 37.08 36.26
C THR A 473 12.15 36.86 34.74
N GLU A 474 12.28 37.98 34.03
CA GLU A 474 11.93 38.29 32.65
C GLU A 474 12.88 37.80 31.53
N ARG A 475 12.24 37.53 30.38
CA ARG A 475 12.47 38.05 29.02
C ARG A 475 13.90 38.37 28.56
N GLY A 476 14.36 37.60 27.57
CA GLY A 476 15.29 38.02 26.53
C GLY A 476 15.04 37.16 25.29
N GLY A 477 14.54 37.77 24.21
CA GLY A 477 14.37 37.09 22.93
C GLY A 477 15.66 37.09 22.12
N ASP A 478 15.85 36.04 21.32
CA ASP A 478 16.34 36.17 19.94
C ASP A 478 15.92 34.93 19.15
N GLY A 479 15.68 35.12 17.86
CA GLY A 479 15.12 34.11 16.97
C GLY A 479 16.09 32.98 16.59
N GLY A 480 15.52 31.89 16.09
CA GLY A 480 16.26 30.80 15.44
C GLY A 480 15.52 29.47 15.56
N SER A 481 14.86 29.06 14.48
CA SER A 481 14.44 27.67 14.25
C SER A 481 15.64 26.72 14.35
N PRO A 482 15.47 25.52 14.92
CA PRO A 482 15.93 24.31 14.20
C PRO A 482 15.03 23.07 14.52
N GLY A 483 14.77 22.12 13.63
CA GLY A 483 15.69 21.54 12.65
C GLY A 483 16.55 20.47 13.35
N PHE A 484 16.03 19.23 13.41
CA PHE A 484 16.66 17.97 13.85
C PHE A 484 17.95 18.03 14.71
N GLY A 485 17.87 17.49 15.95
CA GLY A 485 19.02 17.32 16.82
C GLY A 485 18.92 16.13 17.79
N ALA A 486 19.43 14.99 17.33
CA ALA A 486 20.19 13.93 18.05
C ALA A 486 19.65 13.22 19.32
N LEU A 487 19.88 11.88 19.30
CA LEU A 487 19.73 10.83 20.32
C LEU A 487 18.35 10.14 20.28
N THR A 488 18.16 9.01 19.59
CA THR A 488 18.91 7.74 19.73
C THR A 488 18.82 6.93 18.44
N ALA A 489 19.97 6.51 17.91
CA ALA A 489 20.05 5.61 16.77
C ALA A 489 19.93 4.16 17.24
N ILE A 490 18.90 3.45 16.77
CA ILE A 490 18.99 2.03 16.39
C ILE A 490 18.28 1.90 15.04
N ALA A 491 19.10 1.61 14.02
CA ALA A 491 18.81 1.05 12.70
C ALA A 491 17.43 1.30 12.04
N GLY A 492 17.38 2.37 11.24
CA GLY A 492 16.49 2.49 10.08
C GLY A 492 17.32 3.09 8.94
N LEU A 493 18.32 2.34 8.48
CA LEU A 493 19.18 2.74 7.36
C LEU A 493 19.06 1.66 6.28
N GLY A 494 18.37 2.02 5.20
CA GLY A 494 18.56 1.38 3.91
C GLY A 494 20.04 1.40 3.55
N LEU A 495 20.63 0.21 3.41
CA LEU A 495 21.96 0.01 2.85
C LEU A 495 21.78 -0.33 1.37
N GLY A 496 21.71 0.71 0.53
CA GLY A 496 21.53 0.55 -0.91
C GLY A 496 22.12 1.70 -1.72
N ALA A 497 23.38 2.11 -1.46
CA ALA A 497 24.13 2.97 -2.38
C ALA A 497 25.63 3.04 -2.02
N ALA A 498 26.42 2.05 -2.44
CA ALA A 498 27.88 2.21 -2.48
C ALA A 498 28.56 1.25 -3.49
N ARG A 499 28.31 1.41 -4.79
CA ARG A 499 29.19 0.78 -5.79
C ARG A 499 29.22 1.46 -7.16
N PHE A 500 29.78 2.67 -7.25
CA PHE A 500 30.44 3.08 -8.50
C PHE A 500 31.59 4.04 -8.19
N LEU A 501 32.61 4.03 -9.06
CA LEU A 501 33.91 4.74 -8.99
C LEU A 501 35.10 3.92 -8.48
N ARG A 502 35.55 2.98 -9.33
CA ARG A 502 36.99 2.68 -9.45
C ARG A 502 37.35 2.43 -10.91
N GLY A 503 37.95 3.44 -11.55
CA GLY A 503 38.47 3.29 -12.91
C GLY A 503 39.16 4.53 -13.43
N ARG A 504 40.50 4.48 -13.39
CA ARG A 504 41.49 5.26 -14.16
C ARG A 504 41.88 6.65 -13.64
N ASP A 505 43.06 6.69 -13.02
CA ASP A 505 44.15 7.55 -13.49
C ASP A 505 45.50 6.95 -13.09
N GLU A 506 46.20 6.38 -14.07
CA GLU A 506 47.67 6.24 -14.10
C GLU A 506 48.15 6.53 -15.53
N LYS A 507 48.35 7.81 -15.84
CA LYS A 507 49.63 8.40 -16.33
C LYS A 507 49.46 9.81 -16.88
#